data_AF-A0A3D1K6H4-F1
#
_entry.id   AF-A0A3D1K6H4-F1
#
_cell.length_a   1.000
_cell.length_b   1.000
_cell.length_c   1.000
_cell.angle_alpha   90.00
_cell.angle_beta   90.00
_cell.angle_gamma   90.00
#
_symmetry.space_group_name_H-M   'P 1'
#
loop_
_entity.id
_entity.type
_entity.pdbx_description
1 polymer ?
#
loop_
_entity_poly.entity_id
_entity_poly.type
_entity_poly.pdbx_seq_one_letter_code
_entity_poly.pdbx_strand_id
1 'polypeptide(L)'
;MLNFHIYPTDTLRKDQAKDAQGLAHQASVEGERLRDEIHHLTIITQAMWELLKTKTGATDEELKKKITEVEFEKAKAYTTSTLKCKSCSRTVSIKSKTCVFCGEKIEHKEIFPV
;
A
#
# COMPACT_ATOMS: atom_id res chain seq x y z
N MET A 1 4.71 49.14 28.61
CA MET A 1 3.69 48.81 27.59
C MET A 1 4.18 47.59 26.83
N LEU A 2 3.53 46.44 26.97
CA LEU A 2 3.82 45.26 26.15
C LEU A 2 2.81 45.25 24.99
N ASN A 3 3.30 45.51 23.78
CA ASN A 3 2.50 45.38 22.57
C ASN A 3 2.27 43.88 22.29
N PHE A 4 1.07 43.40 22.58
CA PHE A 4 0.60 42.12 22.04
C PHE A 4 0.33 42.31 20.55
N HIS A 5 1.28 41.89 19.72
CA HIS A 5 1.07 41.78 18.28
C HIS A 5 0.14 40.59 18.03
N ILE A 6 -1.15 40.86 17.87
CA ILE A 6 -2.16 39.86 17.52
C ILE A 6 -1.84 39.39 16.10
N TYR A 7 -1.27 38.20 15.96
CA TYR A 7 -1.13 37.55 14.66
C TYR A 7 -2.51 37.33 14.03
N PRO A 8 -2.71 37.60 12.72
CA PRO A 8 -4.00 37.48 12.08
C PRO A 8 -4.38 36.00 11.94
N THR A 9 -5.25 35.52 12.81
CA THR A 9 -5.74 34.12 12.85
C THR A 9 -6.63 33.78 11.65
N ASP A 10 -7.24 34.79 11.01
CA ASP A 10 -8.15 34.59 9.88
C ASP A 10 -7.44 34.22 8.58
N THR A 11 -6.22 34.72 8.34
CA THR A 11 -5.44 34.33 7.15
C THR A 11 -4.95 32.90 7.30
N LEU A 12 -4.45 32.53 8.47
CA LEU A 12 -4.00 31.17 8.77
C LEU A 12 -5.14 30.14 8.61
N ARG A 13 -6.36 30.47 9.05
CA ARG A 13 -7.54 29.61 8.87
C ARG A 13 -7.96 29.45 7.41
N LYS A 14 -7.87 30.51 6.61
CA LYS A 14 -8.16 30.47 5.17
C LYS A 14 -7.14 29.63 4.41
N ASP A 15 -5.87 29.76 4.76
CA ASP A 15 -4.80 28.96 4.17
C ASP A 15 -4.98 27.47 4.52
N GLN A 16 -5.25 27.16 5.80
CA GLN A 16 -5.57 25.78 6.23
C GLN A 16 -6.77 25.18 5.50
N ALA A 17 -7.84 25.97 5.30
CA ALA A 17 -9.03 25.49 4.57
C ALA A 17 -8.73 25.24 3.09
N LYS A 18 -7.94 26.10 2.46
CA LYS A 18 -7.51 25.95 1.06
C LYS A 18 -6.61 24.73 0.89
N ASP A 19 -5.67 24.51 1.81
CA ASP A 19 -4.79 23.35 1.81
C ASP A 19 -5.59 22.06 1.99
N ALA A 20 -6.54 22.03 2.94
CA ALA A 20 -7.43 20.89 3.15
C ALA A 20 -8.28 20.59 1.90
N GLN A 21 -8.79 21.62 1.22
CA GLN A 21 -9.52 21.46 -0.03
C GLN A 21 -8.62 20.92 -1.16
N GLY A 22 -7.38 21.41 -1.24
CA GLY A 22 -6.38 20.92 -2.20
C GLY A 22 -6.05 19.44 -2.00
N LEU A 23 -5.79 19.03 -0.75
CA LEU A 23 -5.53 17.63 -0.39
C LEU A 23 -6.73 16.72 -0.68
N ALA A 24 -7.95 17.17 -0.35
CA ALA A 24 -9.16 16.41 -0.63
C ALA A 24 -9.38 16.23 -2.14
N HIS A 25 -9.13 17.27 -2.93
CA HIS A 25 -9.23 17.20 -4.38
C HIS A 25 -8.17 16.23 -4.97
N GLN A 26 -6.92 16.33 -4.54
CA GLN A 26 -5.85 15.42 -4.96
C GLN A 26 -6.18 13.96 -4.62
N ALA A 27 -6.67 13.70 -3.41
CA ALA A 27 -7.10 12.36 -3.00
C ALA A 27 -8.26 11.83 -3.84
N SER A 28 -9.21 12.70 -4.23
CA SER A 28 -10.33 12.33 -5.11
C SER A 28 -9.83 11.96 -6.50
N VAL A 29 -8.94 12.76 -7.09
CA VAL A 29 -8.36 12.52 -8.42
C VAL A 29 -7.56 11.23 -8.44
N GLU A 30 -6.73 10.99 -7.41
CA GLU A 30 -5.99 9.73 -7.29
C GLU A 30 -6.94 8.54 -7.12
N GLY A 31 -8.03 8.71 -6.36
CA GLY A 31 -9.07 7.69 -6.22
C GLY A 31 -9.77 7.36 -7.54
N GLU A 32 -10.00 8.33 -8.41
CA GLU A 32 -10.53 8.11 -9.76
C GLU A 32 -9.54 7.34 -10.63
N ARG A 33 -8.28 7.78 -10.64
CA ARG A 33 -7.19 7.12 -11.38
C ARG A 33 -7.04 5.64 -11.00
N LEU A 34 -7.03 5.34 -9.70
CA LEU A 34 -6.93 3.97 -9.20
C LEU A 34 -8.15 3.13 -9.59
N ARG A 35 -9.36 3.71 -9.62
CA ARG A 35 -10.56 3.00 -10.07
C ARG A 35 -10.46 2.63 -11.55
N ASP A 36 -9.97 3.54 -12.39
CA ASP A 36 -9.78 3.29 -13.81
C ASP A 36 -8.72 2.20 -14.06
N GLU A 37 -7.61 2.23 -13.32
CA GLU A 37 -6.58 1.18 -13.38
C GLU A 37 -7.12 -0.19 -12.96
N ILE A 38 -7.88 -0.27 -11.86
CA ILE A 38 -8.52 -1.51 -11.40
C ILE A 38 -9.52 -2.04 -12.44
N HIS A 39 -10.30 -1.15 -13.05
CA HIS A 39 -11.25 -1.53 -14.10
C HIS A 39 -10.52 -2.12 -15.31
N HIS A 40 -9.44 -1.47 -15.76
CA HIS A 40 -8.62 -1.96 -16.86
C HIS A 40 -7.98 -3.32 -16.54
N LEU A 41 -7.43 -3.49 -15.33
CA LEU A 41 -6.88 -4.78 -14.86
C LEU A 41 -7.95 -5.87 -14.82
N THR A 42 -9.18 -5.54 -14.44
CA THR A 42 -10.29 -6.49 -14.40
C THR A 42 -10.62 -6.99 -15.81
N ILE A 43 -10.71 -6.09 -16.80
CA ILE A 43 -10.93 -6.47 -18.20
C ILE A 43 -9.81 -7.39 -18.71
N ILE A 44 -8.55 -7.01 -18.48
CA ILE A 44 -7.39 -7.80 -18.93
C ILE A 44 -7.38 -9.18 -18.29
N THR A 45 -7.53 -9.26 -16.97
CA THR A 45 -7.50 -10.55 -16.24
C THR A 45 -8.66 -11.46 -16.62
N GLN A 46 -9.85 -10.90 -16.87
CA GLN A 46 -10.99 -11.64 -17.42
C GLN A 46 -10.68 -12.20 -18.80
N ALA A 47 -10.17 -11.37 -19.72
CA ALA A 47 -9.81 -11.81 -21.08
C ALA A 47 -8.71 -12.89 -21.05
N MET A 48 -7.71 -12.75 -20.17
CA MET A 48 -6.68 -13.76 -19.96
C MET A 48 -7.29 -15.09 -19.46
N TRP A 49 -8.24 -15.03 -18.53
CA TRP A 49 -8.90 -16.24 -18.02
C TRP A 49 -9.73 -16.93 -19.10
N GLU A 50 -10.52 -16.19 -19.87
CA GLU A 50 -11.31 -16.75 -20.98
C GLU A 50 -10.42 -17.40 -22.04
N LEU A 51 -9.28 -16.79 -22.37
CA LEU A 51 -8.31 -17.35 -23.28
C LEU A 51 -7.71 -18.65 -22.74
N LEU A 52 -7.31 -18.68 -21.45
CA LEU A 52 -6.77 -19.88 -20.80
C LEU A 52 -7.81 -21.00 -20.78
N LYS A 53 -9.02 -20.71 -20.31
CA LYS A 53 -10.15 -21.66 -20.28
C LYS A 53 -10.40 -22.28 -21.65
N THR A 54 -10.40 -21.48 -22.70
CA THR A 54 -10.60 -21.95 -24.08
C THR A 54 -9.44 -22.83 -24.58
N LYS A 55 -8.19 -22.51 -24.20
CA LYS A 55 -7.00 -23.22 -24.68
C LYS A 55 -6.69 -24.50 -23.91
N THR A 56 -7.06 -24.57 -22.63
CA THR A 56 -6.67 -25.68 -21.75
C THR A 56 -7.85 -26.52 -21.27
N GLY A 57 -9.08 -26.02 -21.38
CA GLY A 57 -10.26 -26.65 -20.79
C GLY A 57 -10.35 -26.49 -19.26
N ALA A 58 -9.52 -25.62 -18.67
CA ALA A 58 -9.51 -25.39 -17.23
C ALA A 58 -10.87 -24.86 -16.72
N THR A 59 -11.25 -25.24 -15.50
CA THR A 59 -12.54 -24.86 -14.91
C THR A 59 -12.43 -23.68 -13.94
N ASP A 60 -13.57 -23.04 -13.66
CA ASP A 60 -13.59 -21.92 -12.71
C ASP A 60 -13.27 -22.40 -11.28
N GLU A 61 -13.52 -23.66 -10.95
CA GLU A 61 -13.14 -24.30 -9.69
C GLU A 61 -11.61 -24.43 -9.55
N GLU A 62 -10.93 -24.80 -10.63
CA GLU A 62 -9.47 -24.89 -10.66
C GLU A 62 -8.84 -23.50 -10.50
N LEU A 63 -9.40 -22.47 -11.13
CA LEU A 63 -8.97 -21.09 -10.92
C LEU A 63 -9.17 -20.66 -9.46
N LYS A 64 -10.34 -20.89 -8.86
CA LYS A 64 -10.61 -20.55 -7.45
C LYS A 64 -9.62 -21.23 -6.51
N LYS A 65 -9.33 -22.51 -6.75
CA LYS A 65 -8.32 -23.25 -6.00
C LYS A 65 -6.95 -22.60 -6.16
N LYS A 66 -6.56 -22.24 -7.39
CA LYS A 66 -5.25 -21.63 -7.65
C LYS A 66 -5.11 -20.24 -7.02
N ILE A 67 -6.15 -19.42 -7.05
CA ILE A 67 -6.19 -18.13 -6.35
C ILE A 67 -5.95 -18.34 -4.85
N THR A 68 -6.62 -19.32 -4.25
CA THR A 68 -6.45 -19.65 -2.82
C THR A 68 -5.02 -20.10 -2.49
N GLU A 69 -4.41 -20.93 -3.34
CA GLU A 69 -3.00 -21.35 -3.19
C GLU A 69 -2.06 -20.14 -3.22
N VAL A 70 -2.22 -19.26 -4.20
CA VAL A 70 -1.37 -18.07 -4.37
C VAL A 70 -1.53 -17.10 -3.19
N GLU A 71 -2.76 -16.86 -2.72
CA GLU A 71 -3.01 -16.04 -1.52
C GLU A 71 -2.37 -16.64 -0.27
N PHE A 72 -2.48 -17.96 -0.10
CA PHE A 72 -1.85 -18.65 1.03
C PHE A 72 -0.32 -18.56 0.97
N GLU A 73 0.29 -18.75 -0.21
CA GLU A 73 1.73 -18.59 -0.40
C GLU A 73 2.20 -17.17 -0.09
N LYS A 74 1.44 -16.16 -0.54
CA LYS A 74 1.69 -14.76 -0.19
C LYS A 74 1.59 -14.53 1.32
N ALA A 75 0.52 -15.00 1.96
CA ALA A 75 0.33 -14.88 3.41
C ALA A 75 1.48 -15.55 4.20
N LYS A 76 1.97 -16.70 3.71
CA LYS A 76 3.14 -17.38 4.27
C LYS A 76 4.41 -16.53 4.15
N ALA A 77 4.67 -15.95 2.97
CA ALA A 77 5.81 -15.05 2.78
C ALA A 77 5.78 -13.86 3.77
N TYR A 78 4.60 -13.29 4.04
CA TYR A 78 4.44 -12.20 5.00
C TYR A 78 4.59 -12.58 6.47
N THR A 79 4.39 -13.85 6.82
CA THR A 79 4.47 -14.33 8.22
C THR A 79 5.86 -14.88 8.56
N THR A 80 6.59 -15.42 7.59
CA THR A 80 7.92 -16.00 7.81
C THR A 80 9.08 -15.06 7.51
N SER A 81 8.82 -13.89 6.91
CA SER A 81 9.85 -12.90 6.58
C SER A 81 10.40 -12.25 7.86
N THR A 82 11.58 -12.70 8.28
CA THR A 82 12.37 -12.11 9.38
C THR A 82 13.72 -11.62 8.84
N LEU A 83 14.23 -10.53 9.41
CA LEU A 83 15.55 -10.00 9.10
C LEU A 83 16.37 -9.81 10.38
N LYS A 84 17.69 -9.73 10.26
CA LYS A 84 18.56 -9.37 11.37
C LYS A 84 18.71 -7.86 11.44
N CYS A 85 18.50 -7.28 12.62
CA CYS A 85 18.76 -5.87 12.87
C CYS A 85 20.26 -5.58 12.65
N LYS A 86 20.60 -4.58 11.84
CA LYS A 86 22.01 -4.18 11.58
C LYS A 86 22.73 -3.67 12.84
N SER A 87 22.00 -3.14 13.81
CA SER A 87 22.54 -2.55 15.04
C SER A 87 22.73 -3.57 16.16
N CYS A 88 21.72 -4.41 16.46
CA CYS A 88 21.78 -5.37 17.57
C CYS A 88 21.83 -6.85 17.16
N SER A 89 21.83 -7.15 15.87
CA SER A 89 21.88 -8.51 15.28
C SER A 89 20.73 -9.47 15.66
N ARG A 90 19.72 -9.01 16.40
CA ARG A 90 18.52 -9.81 16.73
C ARG A 90 17.59 -9.94 15.53
N THR A 91 16.91 -11.08 15.46
CA THR A 91 15.87 -11.36 14.47
C THR A 91 14.63 -10.52 14.77
N VAL A 92 14.20 -9.76 13.78
CA VAL A 92 13.00 -8.91 13.84
C VAL A 92 12.11 -9.18 12.63
N SER A 93 10.81 -8.90 12.76
CA SER A 93 9.86 -9.03 11.66
C SER A 93 10.17 -8.02 10.55
N ILE A 94 10.06 -8.44 9.29
CA ILE A 94 10.11 -7.54 8.13
C ILE A 94 8.94 -6.52 8.11
N LYS A 95 7.93 -6.64 8.98
CA LYS A 95 6.86 -5.64 9.12
C LYS A 95 7.20 -4.51 10.09
N SER A 96 8.20 -4.71 10.95
CA SER A 96 8.55 -3.75 12.00
C SER A 96 9.37 -2.60 11.42
N LYS A 97 8.81 -1.37 11.41
CA LYS A 97 9.53 -0.15 11.01
C LYS A 97 10.73 0.18 11.91
N THR A 98 10.72 -0.34 13.13
CA THR A 98 11.78 -0.19 14.13
C THR A 98 12.07 -1.53 14.80
N CYS A 99 13.32 -1.74 15.21
CA CYS A 99 13.72 -2.90 15.98
C CYS A 99 13.05 -2.86 17.36
N VAL A 100 12.25 -3.89 17.68
CA VAL A 100 11.58 -4.01 18.99
C VAL A 100 12.56 -4.13 20.17
N PHE A 101 13.83 -4.42 19.90
CA PHE A 101 14.84 -4.63 20.94
C PHE A 101 15.74 -3.41 21.18
N CYS A 102 16.20 -2.74 20.11
CA CYS A 102 17.17 -1.63 20.24
C CYS A 102 16.65 -0.30 19.67
N GLY A 103 15.44 -0.27 19.11
CA GLY A 103 14.82 0.94 18.58
C GLY A 103 15.31 1.40 17.20
N GLU A 104 16.35 0.77 16.65
CA GLU A 104 16.93 1.11 15.34
C GLU A 104 15.89 1.05 14.22
N LYS A 105 15.91 2.01 13.29
CA LYS A 105 15.01 1.97 12.12
C LYS A 105 15.40 0.83 11.20
N ILE A 106 14.40 0.07 10.76
CA ILE A 106 14.62 -1.03 9.82
C ILE A 106 14.39 -0.50 8.41
N GLU A 107 15.43 -0.53 7.59
CA GLU A 107 15.32 -0.27 6.15
C GLU A 107 14.71 -1.51 5.48
N HIS A 108 13.47 -1.38 5.02
CA HIS A 108 12.85 -2.40 4.20
C HIS A 108 13.32 -2.20 2.75
N LYS A 109 13.95 -3.22 2.17
CA LYS A 109 14.07 -3.27 0.72
C LYS A 109 12.66 -3.56 0.20
N GLU A 110 12.10 -2.66 -0.60
CA GLU A 110 10.76 -2.86 -1.15
C GLU A 110 10.70 -4.24 -1.82
N ILE A 111 9.76 -5.07 -1.37
CA ILE A 111 9.56 -6.41 -1.89
C ILE A 111 8.84 -6.34 -3.27
N PHE A 112 8.39 -5.14 -3.65
CA PHE A 112 7.87 -4.82 -4.97
C PHE A 112 8.87 -3.90 -5.70
N PRO A 113 9.75 -4.41 -6.58
CA PRO A 113 10.20 -3.59 -7.68
C PRO A 113 8.98 -3.36 -8.58
N VAL A 114 8.57 -2.10 -8.73
CA VAL A 114 7.75 -1.66 -9.87
C VAL A 114 8.44 -1.99 -11.18
#